data_AF-A0A818VIL4-F1
#
_entry.id   AF-A0A818VIL4-F1
#
_cell.length_a   1.000
_cell.length_b   1.000
_cell.length_c   1.000
_cell.angle_alpha   90.00
_cell.angle_beta   90.00
_cell.angle_gamma   90.00
#
_symmetry.space_group_name_H-M   'P 1'
#
loop_
_entity.id
_entity.type
_entity.pdbx_description
1 polymer ?
#
loop_
_entity_poly.entity_id
_entity_poly.type
_entity_poly.pdbx_seq_one_letter_code
_entity_poly.pdbx_strand_id
1 'polypeptide(L)'
;MSVLQRIFGSSKQQKSNNITSEEAIQRLSSVEDLLNKKQEHIETQIENEKANALKYSKQGNKRAAILALKKKKKHENTLRQIDGTLTTLEIQRESLQNASSNMEVFHVMRNAAAALKKTHDNLDVDQVHDLMDDLSEQNHIGEEIANAISSPALGGSDLYNDADLERELDELANLDLAEEMTNIGALPEVPTTNKMKEKIDPIRQLEDPTF
;
A
#
# COMPACT_ATOMS: atom_id res chain seq x y z
N MET A 1 43.56 45.33 19.27
CA MET A 1 43.17 44.57 18.06
C MET A 1 43.79 43.18 18.14
N SER A 2 43.03 42.18 18.62
CA SER A 2 43.38 40.75 18.52
C SER A 2 42.16 39.93 18.92
N VAL A 3 41.25 39.70 17.97
CA VAL A 3 40.07 38.82 18.14
C VAL A 3 39.72 38.08 16.82
N LEU A 4 40.68 37.90 15.91
CA LEU A 4 40.42 37.36 14.56
C LEU A 4 41.31 36.15 14.21
N GLN A 5 41.52 35.23 15.16
CA GLN A 5 42.29 34.02 14.86
C GLN A 5 41.79 32.74 15.53
N ARG A 6 40.50 32.65 15.87
CA ARG A 6 39.92 31.45 16.53
C ARG A 6 38.60 30.94 15.95
N ILE A 7 38.24 31.34 14.73
CA ILE A 7 37.04 30.84 14.01
C ILE A 7 37.43 30.04 12.75
N PHE A 8 38.66 29.51 12.69
CA PHE A 8 38.94 28.35 11.84
C PHE A 8 38.96 27.13 12.74
N GLY A 9 37.76 26.70 13.09
CA GLY A 9 37.52 25.37 13.64
C GLY A 9 38.08 24.37 12.65
N SER A 10 39.04 23.58 13.13
CA SER A 10 39.48 22.33 12.55
C SER A 10 38.32 21.68 11.81
N SER A 11 38.50 21.44 10.51
CA SER A 11 37.72 20.47 9.76
C SER A 11 37.88 19.13 10.46
N LYS A 12 37.03 18.89 11.45
CA LYS A 12 36.79 17.59 12.03
C LYS A 12 36.24 16.81 10.86
N GLN A 13 37.15 16.11 10.19
CA GLN A 13 36.90 15.12 9.17
C GLN A 13 35.69 14.35 9.66
N GLN A 14 34.54 14.72 9.11
CA GLN A 14 33.27 14.12 9.45
C GLN A 14 33.50 12.69 8.97
N LYS A 15 33.82 11.78 9.90
CA LYS A 15 33.80 10.35 9.61
C LYS A 15 32.42 10.15 9.05
N SER A 16 32.30 10.06 7.72
CA SER A 16 31.08 9.59 7.13
C SER A 16 30.94 8.21 7.74
N ASN A 17 29.90 8.05 8.57
CA ASN A 17 29.49 6.72 8.98
C ASN A 17 29.04 6.06 7.67
N ASN A 18 30.00 5.55 6.90
CA ASN A 18 29.75 4.82 5.67
C ASN A 18 29.15 3.50 6.13
N ILE A 19 27.82 3.49 6.24
CA ILE A 19 27.02 2.30 6.43
C ILE A 19 27.33 1.39 5.23
N THR A 20 27.65 0.13 5.47
CA THR A 20 27.91 -0.80 4.37
C THR A 20 26.62 -1.03 3.58
N SER A 21 26.72 -1.45 2.32
CA SER A 21 25.53 -1.80 1.51
C SER A 21 24.67 -2.85 2.20
N GLU A 22 25.30 -3.82 2.89
CA GLU A 22 24.61 -4.85 3.67
C GLU A 22 23.83 -4.25 4.87
N GLU A 23 24.46 -3.37 5.65
CA GLU A 23 23.79 -2.69 6.76
C GLU A 23 22.65 -1.78 6.27
N ALA A 24 22.80 -1.13 5.10
CA ALA A 24 21.75 -0.32 4.50
C ALA A 24 20.55 -1.17 4.07
N ILE A 25 20.81 -2.31 3.41
CA ILE A 25 19.78 -3.28 3.02
C ILE A 25 19.02 -3.80 4.26
N GLN A 26 19.74 -4.15 5.34
CA GLN A 26 19.11 -4.61 6.58
C GLN A 26 18.22 -3.53 7.23
N ARG A 27 18.66 -2.27 7.21
CA ARG A 27 17.86 -1.15 7.73
C ARG A 27 16.60 -0.92 6.90
N LEU A 28 16.72 -0.95 5.57
CA LEU A 28 15.56 -0.83 4.67
C LEU A 28 14.53 -1.94 4.95
N SER A 29 14.98 -3.19 5.05
CA SER A 29 14.12 -4.33 5.41
C SER A 29 13.44 -4.16 6.76
N SER A 30 14.16 -3.66 7.78
CA SER A 30 13.58 -3.42 9.10
C SER A 30 12.50 -2.31 9.09
N VAL A 31 12.68 -1.29 8.24
CA VAL A 31 11.69 -0.22 8.06
C VAL A 31 10.47 -0.73 7.29
N GLU A 32 10.66 -1.54 6.25
CA GLU A 32 9.58 -2.20 5.52
C GLU A 32 8.71 -3.05 6.47
N ASP A 33 9.32 -3.86 7.35
CA ASP A 33 8.59 -4.65 8.36
C ASP A 33 7.74 -3.79 9.31
N LEU A 34 8.28 -2.63 9.72
CA LEU A 34 7.55 -1.67 10.57
C LEU A 34 6.39 -1.03 9.81
N LEU A 35 6.59 -0.69 8.54
CA LEU A 35 5.56 -0.09 7.69
C LEU A 35 4.45 -1.10 7.37
N ASN A 36 4.78 -2.37 7.13
CA ASN A 36 3.79 -3.45 6.95
C ASN A 36 2.91 -3.63 8.20
N LYS A 37 3.51 -3.68 9.40
CA LYS A 37 2.72 -3.73 10.65
C LYS A 37 1.83 -2.50 10.84
N LYS A 38 2.30 -1.34 10.41
CA LYS A 38 1.52 -0.10 10.44
C LYS A 38 0.38 -0.14 9.43
N GLN A 39 0.61 -0.70 8.25
CA GLN A 39 -0.40 -0.93 7.20
C GLN A 39 -1.57 -1.76 7.79
N GLU A 40 -1.29 -2.93 8.35
CA GLU A 40 -2.28 -3.82 8.99
C GLU A 40 -3.09 -3.09 10.08
N HIS A 41 -2.40 -2.27 10.89
CA HIS A 41 -3.06 -1.49 11.93
C HIS A 41 -4.01 -0.44 11.35
N ILE A 42 -3.60 0.26 10.29
CA ILE A 42 -4.43 1.27 9.62
C ILE A 42 -5.61 0.62 8.91
N GLU A 43 -5.44 -0.54 8.27
CA GLU A 43 -6.54 -1.32 7.68
C GLU A 43 -7.58 -1.71 8.74
N THR A 44 -7.11 -2.16 9.92
CA THR A 44 -8.00 -2.44 11.06
C THR A 44 -8.77 -1.18 11.51
N GLN A 45 -8.12 -0.01 11.51
CA GLN A 45 -8.80 1.25 11.83
C GLN A 45 -9.84 1.65 10.77
N ILE A 46 -9.58 1.39 9.48
CA ILE A 46 -10.52 1.62 8.38
C ILE A 46 -11.78 0.77 8.59
N GLU A 47 -11.65 -0.53 8.86
CA GLU A 47 -12.78 -1.41 9.10
C GLU A 47 -13.56 -1.02 10.37
N ASN A 48 -12.86 -0.63 11.43
CA ASN A 48 -13.51 -0.13 12.66
C ASN A 48 -14.34 1.14 12.40
N GLU A 49 -13.81 2.11 11.65
CA GLU A 49 -14.55 3.34 11.35
C GLU A 49 -15.71 3.09 10.37
N LYS A 50 -15.57 2.14 9.45
CA LYS A 50 -16.68 1.65 8.60
C LYS A 50 -17.78 1.03 9.46
N ALA A 51 -17.45 0.14 10.39
CA ALA A 51 -18.41 -0.47 11.30
C ALA A 51 -19.09 0.57 12.21
N ASN A 52 -18.33 1.57 12.70
CA ASN A 52 -18.88 2.69 13.46
C ASN A 52 -19.85 3.53 12.62
N ALA A 53 -19.52 3.82 11.36
CA ALA A 53 -20.40 4.55 10.46
C ALA A 53 -21.75 3.82 10.27
N LEU A 54 -21.72 2.51 10.01
CA LEU A 54 -22.92 1.67 9.92
C LEU A 54 -23.72 1.68 11.22
N LYS A 55 -23.06 1.48 12.36
CA LYS A 55 -23.69 1.50 13.68
C LYS A 55 -24.41 2.83 13.96
N TYR A 56 -23.76 3.96 13.68
CA TYR A 56 -24.37 5.27 13.87
C TYR A 56 -25.49 5.55 12.88
N SER A 57 -25.39 5.04 11.65
CA SER A 57 -26.46 5.09 10.64
C SER A 57 -27.73 4.38 11.14
N LYS A 58 -27.59 3.14 11.62
CA LYS A 58 -28.70 2.35 12.21
C LYS A 58 -29.36 3.03 13.42
N GLN A 59 -28.59 3.83 14.15
CA GLN A 59 -29.09 4.63 15.29
C GLN A 59 -29.75 5.96 14.87
N GLY A 60 -29.80 6.27 13.58
CA GLY A 60 -30.28 7.56 13.06
C GLY A 60 -29.33 8.74 13.35
N ASN A 61 -28.10 8.48 13.82
CA ASN A 61 -27.13 9.51 14.15
C ASN A 61 -26.23 9.84 12.95
N LYS A 62 -26.82 10.49 11.94
CA LYS A 62 -26.15 10.86 10.68
C LYS A 62 -24.85 11.65 10.91
N ARG A 63 -24.83 12.59 11.88
CA ARG A 63 -23.64 13.40 12.16
C ARG A 63 -22.45 12.56 12.65
N ALA A 64 -22.71 11.59 13.54
CA ALA A 64 -21.66 10.69 14.04
C ALA A 64 -21.19 9.73 12.94
N ALA A 65 -22.11 9.26 12.08
CA ALA A 65 -21.79 8.41 10.94
C ALA A 65 -20.87 9.13 9.93
N ILE A 66 -21.19 10.37 9.55
CA ILE A 66 -20.35 11.18 8.65
C ILE A 66 -18.96 11.42 9.27
N LEU A 67 -18.88 11.69 10.57
CA LEU A 67 -17.60 11.86 11.25
C LEU A 67 -16.74 10.58 11.21
N ALA A 68 -17.35 9.41 11.38
CA ALA A 68 -16.66 8.13 11.23
C ALA A 68 -16.15 7.93 9.79
N LEU A 69 -16.96 8.26 8.77
CA LEU A 69 -16.52 8.21 7.36
C LEU A 69 -15.38 9.18 7.05
N LYS A 70 -15.37 10.38 7.64
CA LYS A 70 -14.23 11.31 7.51
C LYS A 70 -12.94 10.70 8.07
N LYS A 71 -13.01 10.04 9.22
CA LYS A 71 -11.85 9.34 9.80
C LYS A 71 -11.42 8.17 8.93
N LYS A 72 -12.36 7.35 8.45
CA LYS A 72 -12.11 6.27 7.47
C LYS A 72 -11.32 6.80 6.27
N LYS A 73 -11.77 7.87 5.60
CA LYS A 73 -11.05 8.46 4.46
C LYS A 73 -9.65 8.97 4.82
N LYS A 74 -9.46 9.52 6.02
CA LYS A 74 -8.12 9.91 6.50
C LYS A 74 -7.20 8.69 6.67
N HIS A 75 -7.71 7.58 7.17
CA HIS A 75 -6.96 6.33 7.30
C HIS A 75 -6.64 5.74 5.93
N GLU A 76 -7.58 5.72 4.98
CA GLU A 76 -7.34 5.32 3.58
C GLU A 76 -6.27 6.18 2.90
N ASN A 77 -6.26 7.49 3.13
CA ASN A 77 -5.21 8.37 2.64
C ASN A 77 -3.84 8.03 3.22
N THR A 78 -3.81 7.71 4.52
CA THR A 78 -2.57 7.29 5.18
C THR A 78 -2.08 5.95 4.66
N LEU A 79 -3.00 5.01 4.40
CA LEU A 79 -2.70 3.69 3.82
C LEU A 79 -2.05 3.84 2.45
N ARG A 80 -2.65 4.63 1.55
CA ARG A 80 -2.06 4.91 0.21
C ARG A 80 -0.66 5.51 0.27
N GLN A 81 -0.39 6.36 1.26
CA GLN A 81 0.95 6.91 1.47
C GLN A 81 1.95 5.86 1.93
N ILE A 82 1.53 4.94 2.83
CA ILE A 82 2.35 3.82 3.27
C ILE A 82 2.68 2.90 2.09
N ASP A 83 1.69 2.56 1.26
CA ASP A 83 1.87 1.71 0.07
C ASP A 83 2.91 2.31 -0.89
N GLY A 84 2.78 3.60 -1.22
CA GLY A 84 3.75 4.29 -2.07
C GLY A 84 5.16 4.36 -1.46
N THR A 85 5.25 4.47 -0.13
CA THR A 85 6.54 4.44 0.58
C THR A 85 7.16 3.05 0.52
N LEU A 86 6.38 1.99 0.75
CA LEU A 86 6.84 0.61 0.66
C LEU A 86 7.40 0.30 -0.73
N THR A 87 6.66 0.62 -1.80
CA THR A 87 7.15 0.44 -3.17
C THR A 87 8.46 1.18 -3.42
N THR A 88 8.61 2.39 -2.89
CA THR A 88 9.85 3.16 -3.04
C THR A 88 11.02 2.50 -2.31
N LEU A 89 10.80 2.00 -1.08
CA LEU A 89 11.83 1.31 -0.31
C LEU A 89 12.26 0.00 -0.97
N GLU A 90 11.31 -0.75 -1.54
CA GLU A 90 11.59 -1.99 -2.29
C GLU A 90 12.50 -1.72 -3.49
N ILE A 91 12.17 -0.69 -4.29
CA ILE A 91 12.99 -0.26 -5.44
C ILE A 91 14.40 0.15 -4.97
N GLN A 92 14.52 0.87 -3.85
CA GLN A 92 15.81 1.28 -3.31
C GLN A 92 16.65 0.10 -2.82
N ARG A 93 16.01 -0.87 -2.15
CA ARG A 93 16.66 -2.08 -1.67
C ARG A 93 17.17 -2.93 -2.84
N GLU A 94 16.35 -3.11 -3.87
CA GLU A 94 16.74 -3.82 -5.10
C GLU A 94 17.90 -3.11 -5.80
N SER A 95 17.83 -1.78 -5.92
CA SER A 95 18.91 -0.98 -6.51
C SER A 95 20.23 -1.13 -5.76
N LEU A 96 20.20 -1.14 -4.42
CA LEU A 96 21.38 -1.37 -3.58
C LEU A 96 21.91 -2.80 -3.71
N GLN A 97 21.03 -3.81 -3.80
CA GLN A 97 21.43 -5.20 -4.03
C GLN A 97 22.13 -5.33 -5.39
N ASN A 98 21.53 -4.77 -6.45
CA ASN A 98 22.12 -4.77 -7.79
C ASN A 98 23.47 -4.04 -7.81
N ALA A 99 23.58 -2.87 -7.17
CA ALA A 99 24.84 -2.15 -7.04
C ALA A 99 25.90 -2.96 -6.28
N SER A 100 25.52 -3.65 -5.19
CA SER A 100 26.41 -4.51 -4.42
C SER A 100 26.91 -5.70 -5.23
N SER A 101 26.03 -6.38 -5.97
CA SER A 101 26.41 -7.49 -6.85
C SER A 101 27.31 -7.02 -8.01
N ASN A 102 27.00 -5.87 -8.62
CA ASN A 102 27.84 -5.28 -9.66
C ASN A 102 29.23 -4.92 -9.12
N MET A 103 29.32 -4.42 -7.88
CA MET A 103 30.59 -4.15 -7.21
C MET A 103 31.39 -5.43 -6.94
N GLU A 104 30.73 -6.52 -6.55
CA GLU A 104 31.38 -7.82 -6.38
C GLU A 104 31.94 -8.36 -7.70
N VAL A 105 31.15 -8.32 -8.78
CA VAL A 105 31.60 -8.68 -10.13
C VAL A 105 32.79 -7.81 -10.55
N PHE A 106 32.74 -6.51 -10.28
CA PHE A 106 33.85 -5.59 -10.54
C PHE A 106 35.12 -6.00 -9.78
N HIS A 107 35.02 -6.35 -8.49
CA HIS A 107 36.17 -6.82 -7.72
C HIS A 107 36.78 -8.10 -8.32
N VAL A 108 35.95 -9.04 -8.77
CA VAL A 108 36.41 -10.27 -9.46
C VAL A 108 37.13 -9.93 -10.76
N MET A 109 36.56 -9.03 -11.59
CA MET A 109 37.17 -8.60 -12.85
C MET A 109 38.52 -7.90 -12.61
N ARG A 110 38.60 -7.00 -11.61
CA ARG A 110 39.86 -6.34 -11.23
C ARG A 110 40.93 -7.35 -10.83
N ASN A 111 40.57 -8.34 -10.01
CA ASN A 111 41.48 -9.39 -9.58
C ASN A 111 41.95 -10.26 -10.76
N ALA A 112 41.04 -10.59 -11.68
CA ALA A 112 41.36 -11.32 -12.91
C ALA A 112 42.31 -10.51 -13.81
N ALA A 113 42.04 -9.21 -14.02
CA ALA A 113 42.91 -8.31 -14.77
C ALA A 113 44.31 -8.20 -14.14
N ALA A 114 44.38 -8.08 -12.81
CA ALA A 114 45.65 -8.07 -12.09
C ALA A 114 46.43 -9.40 -12.23
N ALA A 115 45.74 -10.55 -12.22
CA ALA A 115 46.34 -11.85 -12.45
C ALA A 115 46.84 -12.03 -13.89
N LEU A 116 46.06 -11.57 -14.88
CA LEU A 116 46.44 -11.56 -16.29
C LEU A 116 47.67 -10.67 -16.52
N LYS A 117 47.70 -9.46 -15.96
CA LYS A 117 48.86 -8.55 -15.99
C LYS A 117 50.12 -9.20 -15.41
N LYS A 118 49.98 -9.96 -14.31
CA LYS A 118 51.10 -10.68 -13.69
C LYS A 118 51.58 -11.88 -14.53
N THR A 119 50.74 -12.39 -15.42
CA THR A 119 51.03 -13.53 -16.30
C THR A 119 51.54 -13.09 -17.69
N HIS A 120 51.33 -11.83 -18.07
CA HIS A 120 51.78 -11.23 -19.32
C HIS A 120 52.46 -9.88 -19.04
N ASP A 121 53.80 -9.86 -18.99
CA ASP A 121 54.63 -8.66 -18.78
C ASP A 121 54.48 -7.56 -19.87
N ASN A 122 53.65 -7.76 -20.90
CA ASN A 122 53.51 -6.87 -22.07
C ASN A 122 52.05 -6.50 -22.42
N LEU A 123 51.06 -6.74 -21.56
CA LEU A 123 49.72 -6.18 -21.79
C LEU A 123 49.71 -4.71 -21.40
N ASP A 124 49.40 -3.87 -22.38
CA ASP A 124 49.40 -2.40 -22.32
C ASP A 124 48.60 -1.90 -21.10
N VAL A 125 49.29 -1.23 -20.19
CA VAL A 125 48.77 -0.86 -18.86
C VAL A 125 47.68 0.22 -18.96
N ASP A 126 47.67 0.96 -20.07
CA ASP A 126 46.82 2.12 -20.29
C ASP A 126 45.35 1.71 -20.53
N GLN A 127 45.09 0.60 -21.24
CA GLN A 127 43.73 0.11 -21.49
C GLN A 127 42.99 -0.37 -20.22
N VAL A 128 43.71 -0.73 -19.17
CA VAL A 128 43.12 -1.15 -17.88
C VAL A 128 42.81 0.05 -16.99
N HIS A 129 43.53 1.17 -17.15
CA HIS A 129 43.24 2.42 -16.45
C HIS A 129 41.98 3.09 -17.02
N ASP A 130 41.89 3.19 -18.36
CA ASP A 130 40.71 3.78 -19.01
C ASP A 130 39.42 3.04 -18.65
N LEU A 131 39.48 1.70 -18.55
CA LEU A 131 38.33 0.88 -18.12
C LEU A 131 37.97 1.04 -16.63
N MET A 132 38.94 1.42 -15.78
CA MET A 132 38.69 1.69 -14.35
C MET A 132 38.11 3.10 -14.14
N ASP A 133 38.54 4.07 -14.96
CA ASP A 133 38.10 5.46 -14.89
C ASP A 133 36.70 5.65 -15.49
N ASP A 134 36.41 5.06 -16.65
CA ASP A 134 35.07 5.10 -17.29
C ASP A 134 33.98 4.47 -16.41
N LEU A 135 34.37 3.55 -15.51
CA LEU A 135 33.44 2.86 -14.62
C LEU A 135 33.20 3.59 -13.29
N SER A 136 34.08 4.50 -12.89
CA SER A 136 33.95 5.29 -11.66
C SER A 136 32.98 6.48 -11.79
N GLU A 137 32.64 6.88 -13.03
CA GLU A 137 31.85 8.08 -13.36
C GLU A 137 30.32 7.87 -13.20
N GLN A 138 29.82 6.63 -13.09
CA GLN A 138 28.36 6.33 -13.04
C GLN A 138 27.77 6.25 -11.63
N ASN A 139 27.90 7.29 -10.80
CA ASN A 139 27.19 7.37 -9.51
C ASN A 139 26.59 8.75 -9.25
N HIS A 140 25.46 9.05 -9.90
CA HIS A 140 24.64 10.20 -9.51
C HIS A 140 23.14 9.97 -9.72
N ILE A 141 22.49 9.31 -8.75
CA ILE A 141 21.02 9.29 -8.59
C ILE A 141 20.74 9.28 -7.08
N GLY A 142 20.81 10.45 -6.44
CA GLY A 142 20.56 10.58 -4.99
C GLY A 142 19.81 11.84 -4.60
N GLU A 143 20.01 12.94 -5.33
CA GLU A 143 19.42 14.24 -4.99
C GLU A 143 18.00 14.44 -5.55
N GLU A 144 17.62 13.75 -6.63
CA GLU A 144 16.25 13.85 -7.19
C GLU A 144 15.20 13.14 -6.33
N ILE A 145 15.57 12.07 -5.63
CA ILE A 145 14.64 11.28 -4.79
C ILE A 145 14.34 12.01 -3.47
N ALA A 146 15.32 12.72 -2.90
CA ALA A 146 15.12 13.55 -1.71
C ALA A 146 14.11 14.70 -1.96
N ASN A 147 14.05 15.19 -3.20
CA ASN A 147 13.07 16.20 -3.63
C ASN A 147 11.69 15.58 -3.91
N ALA A 148 11.60 14.32 -4.35
CA ALA A 148 10.33 13.62 -4.55
C ALA A 148 9.62 13.25 -3.22
N ILE A 149 10.39 12.92 -2.18
CA ILE A 149 9.87 12.54 -0.85
C ILE A 149 9.44 13.78 -0.02
N SER A 150 10.06 14.93 -0.26
CA SER A 150 9.87 16.14 0.54
C SER A 150 8.72 17.04 0.08
N SER A 151 7.84 16.57 -0.79
CA SER A 151 6.64 17.31 -1.17
C SER A 151 5.47 16.91 -0.27
N PRO A 152 5.20 17.61 0.85
CA PRO A 152 3.92 17.47 1.51
C PRO A 152 2.87 17.94 0.51
N ALA A 153 2.14 16.98 -0.06
CA ALA A 153 0.90 17.27 -0.74
C ALA A 153 -0.02 17.91 0.30
N LEU A 154 -0.02 19.25 0.28
CA LEU A 154 -0.96 20.15 0.88
C LEU A 154 -2.37 19.78 0.40
N GLY A 155 -2.96 18.76 1.02
CA GLY A 155 -4.35 18.35 0.82
C GLY A 155 -5.20 18.99 1.89
N GLY A 156 -5.64 20.22 1.63
CA GLY A 156 -6.49 21.00 2.50
C GLY A 156 -7.79 20.28 2.88
N SER A 157 -8.47 20.86 3.86
CA SER A 157 -9.79 20.53 4.42
C SER A 157 -10.93 20.23 3.41
N ASP A 158 -10.67 20.30 2.10
CA ASP A 158 -11.65 20.27 1.00
C ASP A 158 -11.82 18.89 0.34
N LEU A 159 -11.02 17.88 0.70
CA LEU A 159 -11.10 16.53 0.10
C LEU A 159 -12.26 15.66 0.62
N TYR A 160 -13.07 16.18 1.56
CA TYR A 160 -14.14 15.44 2.21
C TYR A 160 -15.44 16.23 2.18
N ASN A 161 -15.96 16.49 0.97
CA ASN A 161 -17.27 17.12 0.80
C ASN A 161 -18.35 16.27 1.51
N ASP A 162 -19.13 16.92 2.38
CA ASP A 162 -20.17 16.27 3.16
C ASP A 162 -21.22 15.60 2.27
N ALA A 163 -21.55 16.18 1.11
CA ALA A 163 -22.51 15.59 0.17
C ALA A 163 -22.05 14.22 -0.39
N ASP A 164 -20.75 14.08 -0.67
CA ASP A 164 -20.20 12.80 -1.18
C ASP A 164 -20.17 11.74 -0.08
N LEU A 165 -19.89 12.15 1.16
CA LEU A 165 -19.91 11.26 2.33
C LEU A 165 -21.33 10.81 2.68
N GLU A 166 -22.32 11.67 2.49
CA GLU A 166 -23.72 11.31 2.66
C GLU A 166 -24.15 10.25 1.66
N ARG A 167 -23.76 10.40 0.39
CA ARG A 167 -24.02 9.38 -0.62
C ARG A 167 -23.32 8.05 -0.30
N GLU A 168 -22.05 8.09 0.13
CA GLU A 168 -21.32 6.89 0.57
C GLU A 168 -21.99 6.22 1.78
N LEU A 169 -22.53 7.02 2.71
CA LEU A 169 -23.25 6.50 3.87
C LEU A 169 -24.54 5.76 3.45
N ASP A 170 -25.30 6.33 2.53
CA ASP A 170 -26.53 5.74 2.02
C ASP A 170 -26.24 4.43 1.25
N GLU A 171 -25.19 4.42 0.42
CA GLU A 171 -24.72 3.22 -0.28
C GLU A 171 -24.30 2.12 0.72
N LEU A 172 -23.52 2.47 1.75
CA LEU A 172 -23.11 1.52 2.80
C LEU A 172 -24.30 0.94 3.56
N ALA A 173 -25.28 1.76 3.92
CA ALA A 173 -26.47 1.31 4.63
C ALA A 173 -27.33 0.36 3.77
N ASN A 174 -27.45 0.64 2.47
CA ASN A 174 -28.18 -0.22 1.53
C ASN A 174 -27.47 -1.56 1.32
N LEU A 175 -26.14 -1.58 1.21
CA LEU A 175 -25.36 -2.81 1.09
C LEU A 175 -25.49 -3.70 2.33
N ASP A 176 -25.40 -3.10 3.52
CA ASP A 176 -25.54 -3.82 4.79
C ASP A 176 -26.97 -4.38 4.97
N LEU A 177 -28.01 -3.64 4.57
CA LEU A 177 -29.38 -4.14 4.54
C LEU A 177 -29.56 -5.32 3.56
N ALA A 178 -28.96 -5.23 2.38
CA ALA A 178 -29.00 -6.31 1.39
C ALA A 178 -28.30 -7.57 1.92
N GLU A 179 -27.16 -7.43 2.61
CA GLU A 179 -26.44 -8.53 3.25
C GLU A 179 -27.29 -9.17 4.37
N GLU A 180 -27.92 -8.38 5.25
CA GLU A 180 -28.86 -8.87 6.27
C GLU A 180 -30.01 -9.66 5.63
N MET A 181 -30.60 -9.17 4.53
CA MET A 181 -31.68 -9.87 3.82
C MET A 181 -31.25 -11.20 3.20
N THR A 182 -30.02 -11.29 2.67
CA THR A 182 -29.48 -12.56 2.17
C THR A 182 -29.24 -13.58 3.29
N ASN A 183 -28.87 -13.12 4.48
CA ASN A 183 -28.61 -13.99 5.63
C ASN A 183 -29.89 -14.55 6.28
N ILE A 184 -31.05 -13.90 6.05
CA ILE A 184 -32.37 -14.33 6.55
C ILE A 184 -33.05 -15.36 5.61
N GLY A 185 -32.40 -15.76 4.51
CA GLY A 185 -32.94 -16.63 3.45
C GLY A 185 -33.38 -18.06 3.81
N ALA A 186 -33.32 -18.49 5.07
CA ALA A 186 -33.95 -19.73 5.54
C ALA A 186 -35.37 -19.43 6.07
N LEU A 187 -36.30 -19.14 5.17
CA LEU A 187 -37.73 -19.06 5.50
C LEU A 187 -38.20 -20.43 6.05
N PRO A 188 -38.94 -20.49 7.17
CA PRO A 188 -39.48 -21.75 7.67
C PRO A 188 -40.47 -22.34 6.66
N GLU A 189 -40.36 -23.64 6.38
CA GLU A 189 -41.30 -24.36 5.52
C GLU A 189 -42.73 -24.20 6.04
N VAL A 190 -43.60 -23.71 5.16
CA VAL A 190 -45.03 -23.52 5.42
C VAL A 190 -45.66 -24.90 5.69
N PRO A 191 -46.44 -25.10 6.77
CA PRO A 191 -47.04 -26.40 7.04
C PRO A 191 -48.06 -26.74 5.96
N THR A 192 -47.78 -27.78 5.16
CA THR A 192 -48.73 -28.36 4.21
C THR A 192 -49.89 -29.02 4.97
N THR A 193 -50.95 -28.25 5.22
CA THR A 193 -52.22 -28.81 5.68
C THR A 193 -52.96 -29.42 4.51
N ASN A 194 -53.14 -30.73 4.57
CA ASN A 194 -53.77 -31.57 3.56
C ASN A 194 -55.28 -31.27 3.50
N LYS A 195 -55.71 -30.39 2.58
CA LYS A 195 -57.15 -30.14 2.35
C LYS A 195 -57.76 -31.27 1.53
N MET A 196 -58.81 -31.85 2.09
CA MET A 196 -59.61 -32.97 1.60
C MET A 196 -60.01 -32.83 0.12
N LYS A 197 -59.91 -33.95 -0.62
CA LYS A 197 -60.49 -34.10 -1.96
C LYS A 197 -62.03 -34.08 -1.84
N GLU A 198 -62.66 -32.99 -2.27
CA GLU A 198 -64.10 -33.02 -2.59
C GLU A 198 -64.30 -33.79 -3.90
N LYS A 199 -65.09 -34.88 -3.80
CA LYS A 199 -65.62 -35.60 -4.96
C LYS A 199 -66.71 -34.74 -5.60
N ILE A 200 -66.55 -34.45 -6.88
CA ILE A 200 -67.58 -33.82 -7.70
C ILE A 200 -68.38 -34.97 -8.34
N ASP A 201 -69.66 -35.11 -7.99
CA ASP A 201 -70.58 -36.05 -8.64
C ASP A 201 -71.11 -35.46 -9.96
N PRO A 202 -71.29 -36.27 -11.02
CA PRO A 202 -71.71 -35.78 -12.33
C PRO A 202 -73.20 -35.38 -12.36
N ILE A 203 -73.46 -34.21 -12.94
CA ILE A 203 -74.77 -33.58 -13.12
C ILE A 203 -75.68 -34.48 -13.98
N ARG A 204 -76.86 -34.79 -13.44
CA ARG A 204 -77.95 -35.52 -14.11
C ARG A 204 -78.54 -34.63 -15.21
N GLN A 205 -78.46 -35.07 -16.46
CA GLN A 205 -79.20 -34.46 -17.57
C GLN A 205 -80.70 -34.60 -17.28
N LEU A 206 -81.39 -33.47 -17.14
CA LEU A 206 -82.84 -33.42 -17.25
C LEU A 206 -83.16 -33.08 -18.70
N GLU A 207 -83.76 -34.05 -19.38
CA GLU A 207 -84.54 -33.86 -20.59
C GLU A 207 -85.63 -32.83 -20.32
N ASP A 208 -85.86 -31.93 -21.28
CA ASP A 208 -87.14 -31.24 -21.39
C ASP A 208 -87.72 -31.41 -22.79
N PRO A 209 -89.07 -31.45 -22.91
CA PRO A 209 -89.77 -32.10 -24.01
C PRO A 209 -90.16 -31.12 -25.14
N THR A 210 -90.16 -31.67 -26.35
CA THR A 210 -91.06 -31.42 -27.50
C THR A 210 -91.69 -30.02 -27.70
N PHE A 211 -91.46 -29.45 -28.88
CA PHE A 211 -92.51 -29.35 -29.92
C PHE A 211 -91.89 -29.42 -31.32
#